data_AF-A0A2X2CDN8-F1
#
_entry.id   AF-A0A2X2CDN8-F1
#
_cell.length_a   1.000
_cell.length_b   1.000
_cell.length_c   1.000
_cell.angle_alpha   90.00
_cell.angle_beta   90.00
_cell.angle_gamma   90.00
#
_symmetry.space_group_name_H-M   'P 1'
#
loop_
_entity.id
_entity.type
_entity.pdbx_description
1 polymer ?
#
loop_
_entity_poly.entity_id
_entity_poly.type
_entity_poly.pdbx_seq_one_letter_code
_entity_poly.pdbx_strand_id
1 'polypeptide(L)' 'MYNLKKQGLSAFIERWKSLDNFIDRRVKLIIGDKEIFGIAKGINEQGALLLEQNNKIVPYIGGEISLRSAP' A
#
# COMPACT_ATOMS: atom_id res chain seq x y z
N MET A 1 10.32 17.01 16.42
CA MET A 1 10.84 15.63 16.21
C MET A 1 9.68 14.67 16.35
N TYR A 2 9.30 13.94 15.29
CA TYR A 2 8.21 12.96 15.36
C TYR A 2 8.69 11.68 16.05
N ASN A 3 7.90 11.16 17.00
CA ASN A 3 8.32 10.09 17.90
C ASN A 3 7.56 8.79 17.57
N LEU A 4 8.15 7.94 16.72
CA LEU A 4 7.54 6.68 16.23
C LEU A 4 7.05 5.78 17.38
N LYS A 5 7.79 5.75 18.50
CA LYS A 5 7.47 4.91 19.67
C LYS A 5 6.18 5.30 20.42
N LYS A 6 5.74 6.57 20.35
CA LYS A 6 4.56 7.03 21.11
C LYS A 6 3.28 7.12 20.28
N GLN A 7 3.41 7.43 19.00
CA GLN A 7 2.26 7.70 18.13
C GLN A 7 2.07 6.61 17.06
N GLY A 8 3.02 5.68 16.92
CA GLY A 8 2.95 4.64 15.89
C GLY A 8 3.00 5.23 14.48
N LEU A 9 2.50 4.46 13.51
CA LEU A 9 2.48 4.85 12.10
C LEU A 9 1.37 5.86 11.77
N SER A 10 0.30 5.92 12.57
CA SER A 10 -0.87 6.75 12.31
C SER A 10 -0.56 8.24 12.15
N ALA A 11 0.38 8.77 12.95
CA ALA A 11 0.86 10.16 12.83
C ALA A 11 1.59 10.47 11.50
N PHE A 12 1.96 9.45 10.74
CA PHE A 12 2.70 9.58 9.49
C PHE A 12 1.87 9.21 8.25
N ILE A 13 0.70 8.58 8.43
CA ILE A 13 -0.13 8.08 7.32
C ILE A 13 -0.57 9.21 6.39
N GLU A 14 -1.05 10.33 6.95
CA GLU A 14 -1.50 11.47 6.13
C GLU A 14 -0.37 12.05 5.28
N ARG A 15 0.82 12.19 5.87
CA ARG A 15 2.02 12.64 5.13
C ARG A 15 2.46 11.62 4.09
N TRP A 16 2.42 10.33 4.42
CA TRP A 16 2.78 9.26 3.51
C TRP A 16 1.85 9.21 2.29
N LYS A 17 0.52 9.33 2.51
CA LYS A 17 -0.46 9.38 1.42
C LYS A 17 -0.17 10.51 0.42
N SER A 18 0.25 11.68 0.90
CA SER A 18 0.58 12.80 0.02
C SER A 18 1.81 12.57 -0.88
N LEU A 19 2.65 11.59 -0.52
CA LEU A 19 3.87 11.23 -1.24
C LEU A 19 3.78 9.85 -1.92
N ASP A 20 2.64 9.17 -1.80
CA ASP A 20 2.47 7.82 -2.31
C ASP A 20 2.33 7.85 -3.83
N ASN A 21 3.38 7.40 -4.52
CA ASN A 21 3.42 7.32 -5.98
C ASN A 21 2.56 6.20 -6.58
N PHE A 22 2.03 5.30 -5.75
CA PHE A 22 1.23 4.16 -6.18
C PHE A 22 -0.26 4.34 -5.90
N ILE A 23 -0.66 5.27 -5.03
CA ILE A 23 -2.06 5.47 -4.65
C ILE A 23 -2.96 5.68 -5.88
N ASP A 24 -4.09 4.99 -5.88
CA ASP A 24 -5.07 4.94 -6.95
C ASP A 24 -4.54 4.47 -8.32
N ARG A 25 -3.38 3.80 -8.36
CA ARG A 25 -2.83 3.21 -9.59
C ARG A 25 -2.96 1.70 -9.61
N ARG A 26 -3.03 1.13 -10.82
CA ARG A 26 -2.94 -0.31 -11.03
C ARG A 26 -1.51 -0.77 -10.74
N VAL A 27 -1.38 -1.75 -9.87
CA VAL A 27 -0.10 -2.28 -9.43
C VAL A 27 -0.07 -3.80 -9.54
N LYS A 28 1.16 -4.33 -9.57
CA LYS A 28 1.44 -5.74 -9.32
C LYS A 28 2.13 -5.86 -7.97
N LEU A 29 1.53 -6.64 -7.08
CA LEU A 29 2.08 -7.02 -5.80
C LEU A 29 2.63 -8.45 -5.91
N ILE A 30 3.88 -8.66 -5.53
CA ILE A 30 4.54 -9.97 -5.49
C ILE A 30 4.75 -10.35 -4.02
N ILE A 31 4.19 -11.49 -3.59
CA ILE A 31 4.38 -12.03 -2.24
C ILE A 31 4.75 -13.51 -2.35
N GLY A 32 6.01 -13.84 -2.04
CA GLY A 32 6.56 -15.16 -2.35
C GLY A 32 6.43 -15.44 -3.85
N ASP A 33 5.87 -16.60 -4.19
CA ASP A 33 5.65 -16.99 -5.59
C ASP A 33 4.30 -16.51 -6.17
N LYS A 34 3.56 -15.67 -5.44
CA LYS A 34 2.24 -15.19 -5.86
C LYS A 34 2.34 -13.79 -6.46
N GLU A 35 1.73 -13.61 -7.62
CA GLU A 35 1.47 -12.30 -8.21
C GLU A 35 -0.01 -11.91 -8.03
N ILE A 36 -0.24 -10.73 -7.48
CA ILE A 36 -1.55 -10.19 -7.15
C ILE A 36 -1.70 -8.84 -7.85
N PHE A 37 -2.77 -8.67 -8.62
CA PHE A 37 -3.06 -7.43 -9.36
C PHE A 37 -4.25 -6.71 -8.74
N GLY A 38 -4.17 -5.39 -8.65
CA GLY A 38 -5.25 -4.56 -8.13
C GLY A 38 -4.94 -3.07 -8.21
N ILE A 39 -5.77 -2.26 -7.57
CA ILE A 39 -5.56 -0.81 -7.41
C ILE A 39 -5.05 -0.55 -6.00
N ALA A 40 -3.91 0.12 -5.87
CA ALA A 40 -3.39 0.47 -4.55
C ALA A 40 -4.23 1.60 -3.93
N LYS A 41 -4.63 1.45 -2.67
CA LYS A 41 -5.44 2.41 -1.90
C LYS A 41 -4.67 2.96 -0.70
N GLY A 42 -3.34 2.94 -0.79
CA GLY A 42 -2.42 3.36 0.26
C GLY A 42 -2.20 2.27 1.31
N ILE A 43 -1.93 2.68 2.55
CA ILE A 43 -1.68 1.77 3.69
C ILE A 43 -2.67 1.96 4.83
N ASN A 44 -2.90 0.90 5.61
CA ASN A 44 -3.65 0.99 6.87
C ASN A 44 -2.75 1.41 8.05
N GLU A 45 -3.33 1.50 9.25
CA GLU A 45 -2.66 1.88 10.50
C GLU A 45 -1.49 0.98 10.90
N GLN A 46 -1.47 -0.26 10.42
CA GLN A 46 -0.41 -1.23 10.65
C GLN A 46 0.66 -1.21 9.54
N GLY A 47 0.47 -0.39 8.50
CA GLY A 47 1.37 -0.31 7.35
C GLY A 47 1.13 -1.37 6.28
N ALA A 48 0.01 -2.10 6.35
CA ALA A 48 -0.38 -3.03 5.30
C ALA A 48 -0.80 -2.26 4.04
N LEU A 49 -0.33 -2.69 2.87
CA LEU A 49 -0.82 -2.21 1.59
C LEU A 49 -2.30 -2.59 1.44
N LEU A 50 -3.14 -1.61 1.17
CA LEU A 50 -4.54 -1.81 0.83
C LEU A 50 -4.64 -1.98 -0.68
N LEU A 51 -5.06 -3.15 -1.14
CA LEU A 51 -5.22 -3.45 -2.56
C LEU A 51 -6.69 -3.72 -2.87
N GLU A 52 -7.26 -2.94 -3.78
CA GLU A 52 -8.62 -3.13 -4.26
C GLU A 52 -8.65 -4.13 -5.43
N GLN A 53 -9.50 -5.15 -5.31
CA GLN A 53 -9.76 -6.19 -6.30
C GLN A 53 -11.25 -6.49 -6.32
N ASN A 54 -11.90 -6.38 -7.48
CA ASN A 54 -13.34 -6.65 -7.63
C ASN A 54 -14.19 -5.93 -6.56
N ASN A 55 -13.92 -4.63 -6.34
CA ASN A 55 -14.58 -3.79 -5.34
C ASN A 55 -14.41 -4.24 -3.88
N LYS A 56 -13.45 -5.13 -3.60
CA LYS A 56 -13.06 -5.52 -2.24
C LYS A 56 -11.66 -5.01 -1.95
N ILE A 57 -11.47 -4.39 -0.79
CA ILE A 57 -10.16 -3.95 -0.32
C ILE A 57 -9.59 -5.05 0.56
N VAL A 58 -8.40 -5.54 0.19
CA VAL A 58 -7.69 -6.60 0.92
C VAL A 58 -6.37 -6.03 1.43
N PRO A 59 -6.08 -6.12 2.75
CA PRO A 59 -4.81 -5.70 3.31
C PRO A 59 -3.73 -6.77 3.12
N TYR A 60 -2.54 -6.35 2.70
CA TYR A 60 -1.37 -7.22 2.55
C TYR A 60 -0.18 -6.67 3.35
N ILE A 61 0.43 -7.53 4.16
CA ILE A 61 1.66 -7.22 4.91
C ILE A 61 2.84 -7.84 4.17
N GLY A 62 3.81 -7.00 3.79
CA GLY A 62 5.02 -7.41 3.07
C GLY A 62 4.82 -7.64 1.57
N GLY A 63 5.90 -8.03 0.90
CA GLY A 63 5.96 -8.18 -0.55
C GLY A 63 6.55 -6.97 -1.28
N GLU A 64 6.72 -7.14 -2.58
CA GLU A 64 7.24 -6.11 -3.48
C GLU A 64 6.10 -5.54 -4.33
N ILE A 65 6.01 -4.22 -4.42
CA ILE A 65 5.02 -3.52 -5.26
C ILE A 65 5.71 -2.90 -6.46
N SER A 66 5.12 -3.07 -7.64
CA SER A 66 5.60 -2.48 -8.88
C SER A 66 4.44 -1.84 -9.64
N LEU A 67 4.72 -0.72 -10.33
CA LEU A 67 3.79 -0.20 -11.32
C LEU A 67 3.75 -1.17 -12.49
N ARG A 68 2.56 -1.48 -13.00
CA ARG A 68 2.49 -1.93 -14.38
C ARG A 68 2.58 -0.70 -15.28
N SER A 69 3.59 -0.64 -16.13
CA SER A 69 3.43 0.09 -17.39
C SER A 69 2.22 -0.54 -18.08
N ALA A 70 1.19 0.27 -18.35
CA ALA A 70 0.15 -0.17 -19.26
C ALA A 70 0.84 -0.54 -20.60
N PRO A 71 0.45 -1.64 -21.27
CA PRO A 71 0.73 -1.75 -22.70
C PRO A 71 0.08 -0.61 -23.46
#